data_AF-A0A962FWI3-F1
#
_entry.id   AF-A0A962FWI3-F1
#
_cell.length_a   1.000
_cell.length_b   1.000
_cell.length_c   1.000
_cell.angle_alpha   90.00
_cell.angle_beta   90.00
_cell.angle_gamma   90.00
#
_symmetry.space_group_name_H-M   'P 1'
#
loop_
_entity.id
_entity.type
_entity.pdbx_description
1 polymer ?
#
loop_
_entity_poly.entity_id
_entity_poly.type
_entity_poly.pdbx_seq_one_letter_code
_entity_poly.pdbx_strand_id
1 'polypeptide(L)' 'LGVLGDWENPYRSMDFTYEADMLRALAKIIDNGHLQRGVKPVHWCFDCGSALAEAEIEYQD' A
#
# COMPACT_ATOMS: atom_id res chain seq x y z
N LEU A 1 -24.95 14.79 -1.72
CA LEU A 1 -24.70 13.52 -2.43
C LEU A 1 -25.64 12.38 -2.02
N GLY A 2 -26.30 12.40 -0.84
CA GLY A 2 -27.42 11.47 -0.54
C GLY A 2 -27.06 9.98 -0.54
N VAL A 3 -25.79 9.64 -0.36
CA VAL A 3 -25.29 8.26 -0.44
C VAL A 3 -25.60 7.50 0.85
N LEU A 4 -26.22 6.32 0.70
CA LEU A 4 -26.46 5.39 1.80
C LEU A 4 -25.19 4.59 2.08
N GLY A 5 -24.79 4.54 3.34
CA GLY A 5 -23.60 3.81 3.80
C GLY A 5 -23.65 3.60 5.31
N ASP A 6 -22.90 2.61 5.79
CA ASP A 6 -22.64 2.43 7.23
C ASP A 6 -21.56 3.41 7.66
N TRP A 7 -21.95 4.68 7.78
CA TRP A 7 -21.03 5.78 8.08
C TRP A 7 -20.57 5.78 9.54
N GLU A 8 -21.30 5.12 10.44
CA GLU A 8 -20.95 4.98 11.85
C GLU A 8 -19.90 3.88 12.07
N ASN A 9 -19.85 2.88 11.18
CA ASN A 9 -18.87 1.81 11.24
C ASN A 9 -18.21 1.54 9.86
N PRO A 10 -17.46 2.52 9.31
CA PRO A 10 -16.75 2.36 8.05
C PRO A 10 -15.50 1.48 8.25
N TYR A 11 -15.11 0.71 7.23
CA TYR A 11 -13.78 0.11 7.25
C TYR A 11 -12.71 1.19 7.12
N ARG A 12 -11.61 1.07 7.88
CA ARG A 12 -10.45 1.96 7.75
C ARG A 12 -9.19 1.12 7.60
N SER A 13 -8.32 1.55 6.69
CA SER A 13 -7.07 0.84 6.41
C SER A 13 -6.12 0.79 7.62
N MET A 14 -6.29 1.71 8.57
CA MET A 14 -5.51 1.79 9.81
C MET A 14 -6.21 1.15 11.02
N ASP A 15 -7.35 0.49 10.85
CA ASP A 15 -7.95 -0.29 11.94
C ASP A 15 -7.14 -1.58 12.16
N PHE A 16 -6.95 -1.98 13.42
CA PHE A 16 -6.11 -3.14 13.77
C PHE A 16 -6.52 -4.44 13.07
N THR A 17 -7.82 -4.65 12.85
CA THR A 17 -8.33 -5.81 12.13
C THR A 17 -7.88 -5.80 10.67
N TYR A 18 -7.96 -4.64 10.01
CA TYR A 18 -7.56 -4.47 8.62
C TYR A 18 -6.04 -4.62 8.45
N GLU A 19 -5.24 -4.00 9.32
CA GLU A 19 -3.78 -4.15 9.30
C GLU A 19 -3.34 -5.61 9.53
N ALA A 20 -4.01 -6.32 10.45
CA ALA A 20 -3.76 -7.75 10.67
C ALA A 20 -4.07 -8.59 9.43
N ASP A 21 -5.14 -8.28 8.71
CA ASP A 21 -5.49 -8.95 7.46
C ASP A 21 -4.50 -8.63 6.33
N MET A 22 -4.03 -7.38 6.24
CA MET A 22 -2.98 -6.98 5.30
C MET A 22 -1.69 -7.80 5.52
N LEU A 23 -1.27 -7.98 6.77
CA LEU A 23 -0.09 -8.81 7.10
C LEU A 23 -0.30 -10.28 6.74
N ARG A 24 -1.49 -10.85 7.01
CA ARG A 24 -1.80 -12.24 6.62
C ARG A 24 -1.80 -12.43 5.10
N ALA A 25 -2.27 -11.43 4.34
CA ALA A 25 -2.22 -11.47 2.89
C ALA A 25 -0.77 -11.43 2.39
N LEU A 26 0.07 -10.56 2.95
CA LEU A 26 1.50 -10.50 2.63
C LEU A 26 2.22 -11.81 2.95
N ALA A 27 1.92 -12.43 4.10
CA ALA A 27 2.50 -13.72 4.49
C ALA A 27 2.26 -14.80 3.42
N LYS A 28 1.03 -14.90 2.87
CA LYS A 28 0.73 -15.84 1.79
C LYS A 28 1.53 -15.58 0.51
N ILE A 29 1.79 -14.31 0.18
CA ILE A 29 2.61 -13.94 -0.99
C ILE A 29 4.05 -14.42 -0.79
N ILE A 30 4.57 -14.27 0.44
CA ILE A 30 5.90 -14.74 0.82
C ILE A 30 5.98 -16.27 0.79
N ASP A 31 5.00 -16.97 1.38
CA ASP A 31 4.94 -18.43 1.42
C ASP A 31 4.91 -19.05 0.01
N ASN A 32 4.28 -18.35 -0.94
CA ASN A 32 4.26 -18.75 -2.35
C ASN A 32 5.55 -18.40 -3.13
N GLY A 33 6.56 -17.83 -2.48
CA GLY A 33 7.86 -17.51 -3.08
C GLY A 33 7.84 -16.29 -4.01
N HIS A 34 6.86 -15.40 -3.88
CA HIS A 34 6.72 -14.23 -4.78
C HIS A 34 7.44 -12.97 -4.28
N LEU A 35 8.08 -12.99 -3.11
CA LEU A 35 8.88 -11.87 -2.59
C LEU A 35 10.37 -12.16 -2.73
N GLN A 36 11.09 -11.27 -3.42
CA GLN A 36 12.54 -11.33 -3.56
C GLN A 36 13.19 -10.02 -3.11
N ARG A 37 14.32 -10.12 -2.39
CA ARG A 37 15.19 -8.98 -2.10
C ARG A 37 16.31 -8.91 -3.14
N GLY A 38 16.51 -7.74 -3.72
CA GLY A 38 17.55 -7.49 -4.71
C GLY A 38 17.83 -6.01 -4.89
N VAL A 39 18.56 -5.66 -5.94
CA VAL A 39 18.85 -4.27 -6.32
C VAL A 39 18.28 -4.04 -7.71
N LYS A 40 17.40 -3.05 -7.82
CA LYS A 40 16.80 -2.61 -9.07
C LYS A 40 16.74 -1.07 -9.01
N PRO A 41 17.11 -0.35 -10.08
CA PRO A 41 16.85 1.08 -10.16
C PRO A 41 15.35 1.37 -9.97
N VAL A 42 15.03 2.36 -9.14
CA VAL A 42 13.65 2.79 -8.82
C VAL A 42 13.59 4.32 -8.83
N HIS A 43 12.38 4.87 -8.97
CA HIS A 43 12.15 6.28 -8.70
C HIS A 43 12.38 6.55 -7.21
N TRP A 44 13.20 7.57 -6.90
CA TRP A 44 13.57 7.91 -5.54
C TRP A 44 13.26 9.38 -5.27
N CYS A 45 12.49 9.62 -4.21
CA CYS A 45 12.18 10.97 -3.74
C CYS A 45 13.18 11.39 -2.66
N PHE A 46 13.96 12.45 -2.92
CA PHE A 46 14.94 12.96 -1.96
C PHE A 46 14.29 13.61 -0.74
N ASP A 47 13.13 14.24 -0.91
CA ASP A 47 12.40 14.90 0.17
C ASP A 47 11.64 13.90 1.06
N CYS A 48 11.08 12.85 0.45
CA CYS A 48 10.31 11.81 1.12
C CYS A 48 11.21 10.77 1.80
N GLY A 49 12.41 10.55 1.27
CA GLY A 49 13.34 9.54 1.76
C GLY A 49 12.91 8.10 1.45
N SER A 50 12.14 7.89 0.38
CA SER A 50 11.61 6.58 -0.01
C SER A 50 11.65 6.36 -1.53
N ALA A 51 11.55 5.09 -1.91
CA ALA A 51 11.22 4.73 -3.28
C ALA A 51 9.75 5.08 -3.55
N LEU A 52 9.45 5.51 -4.78
CA LEU A 52 8.10 5.80 -5.25
C LEU A 52 7.66 4.77 -6.28
N ALA A 53 6.42 4.31 -6.16
CA ALA A 53 5.75 3.59 -7.22
C ALA A 53 5.32 4.55 -8.34
N GLU A 54 5.13 4.04 -9.56
CA GLU A 54 4.66 4.84 -10.70
C GLU A 54 3.37 5.62 -10.38
N ALA A 55 2.46 5.02 -9.61
CA ALA A 55 1.20 5.64 -9.20
C ALA A 55 1.38 6.85 -8.26
N GLU A 56 2.57 7.05 -7.69
CA GLU A 56 2.93 8.18 -6.84
C GLU A 56 3.71 9.26 -7.60
N ILE A 57 4.00 9.05 -8.89
CA ILE A 57 4.72 10.00 -9.73
C ILE A 57 3.72 10.87 -10.49
N GLU A 58 3.91 12.18 -10.38
CA GLU A 58 3.22 13.18 -11.21
C GLU A 58 4.24 13.84 -12.13
N TYR A 59 3.90 13.95 -13.40
CA TYR A 59 4.69 14.66 -14.40
C TYR A 59 4.15 16.07 -14.58
N GLN A 60 5.04 17.04 -14.66
CA GLN A 60 4.72 18.42 -15.04
C GLN A 60 5.54 18.75 -16.30
N ASP A 61 4.91 19.47 -17.23
CA ASP A 61 5.53 19.90 -18.50
C ASP A 61 6.70 20.87 -18.27
#